data_AF-G7H134-F1
#
_entry.id   AF-G7H134-F1
#
_cell.length_a   1.000
_cell.length_b   1.000
_cell.length_c   1.000
_cell.angle_alpha   90.00
_cell.angle_beta   90.00
_cell.angle_gamma   90.00
#
_symmetry.space_group_name_H-M   'P 1'
#
loop_
_entity.id
_entity.type
_entity.pdbx_description
1 polymer ?
#
loop_
_entity_poly.entity_id
_entity_poly.type
_entity_poly.pdbx_seq_one_letter_code
_entity_poly.pdbx_strand_id
1 'polypeptide(L)'
;MLDPRWVFVAAALSLIGSITYARATAIGAARPNLVTWTLWAAVPAVAFLAQLASGVGLPAVMTLSAAVGPAIVVAIAVTTRHSRVRLGTFDFACAGIAGCAVLVWGGLGKAPAAVLLAIAADGVALLPTLKKAWADPSSERIEFFVLVAIGAVITLLTVGSWAMQEWAFAAYQFVACAVLIGVVFVRRRRSLHWSAVVPRRL
;
A
#
# COMPACT_ATOMS: atom_id res chain seq x y z
N MET A 1 -13.50 -6.93 21.40
CA MET A 1 -12.24 -6.27 21.00
C MET A 1 -11.13 -7.27 21.24
N LEU A 2 -10.21 -7.43 20.28
CA LEU A 2 -9.04 -8.31 20.45
C LEU A 2 -8.04 -7.67 21.40
N ASP A 3 -7.17 -8.48 21.99
CA ASP A 3 -6.02 -7.97 22.76
C ASP A 3 -5.17 -7.03 21.86
N PRO A 4 -4.77 -5.83 22.33
CA PRO A 4 -3.96 -4.90 21.56
C PRO A 4 -2.66 -5.47 20.98
N ARG A 5 -2.10 -6.54 21.57
CA ARG A 5 -0.88 -7.21 21.09
C ARG A 5 -1.07 -7.93 19.74
N TRP A 6 -2.30 -8.15 19.29
CA TRP A 6 -2.56 -8.71 17.95
C TRP A 6 -2.04 -7.82 16.81
N VAL A 7 -1.74 -6.54 17.06
CA VAL A 7 -1.08 -5.66 16.08
C VAL A 7 0.28 -6.19 15.62
N PHE A 8 0.98 -6.98 16.45
CA PHE A 8 2.25 -7.60 16.04
C PHE A 8 2.05 -8.68 14.98
N VAL A 9 0.95 -9.44 15.07
CA VAL A 9 0.55 -10.40 14.03
C VAL A 9 0.17 -9.65 12.76
N ALA A 10 -0.62 -8.57 12.87
CA ALA A 10 -0.97 -7.73 11.74
C ALA A 10 0.26 -7.18 10.99
N ALA A 11 1.22 -6.62 11.75
CA ALA A 11 2.47 -6.11 11.20
C ALA A 11 3.33 -7.22 10.58
N ALA A 12 3.40 -8.40 11.20
CA ALA A 12 4.12 -9.54 10.64
C ALA A 12 3.53 -10.00 9.31
N LEU A 13 2.20 -10.08 9.19
CA LEU A 13 1.53 -10.43 7.92
C LEU A 13 1.85 -9.41 6.83
N SER A 14 1.77 -8.11 7.14
CA SER A 14 2.13 -7.02 6.23
C SER A 14 3.57 -7.18 5.72
N LEU A 15 4.53 -7.40 6.63
CA LEU A 15 5.94 -7.58 6.28
C LEU A 15 6.20 -8.85 5.48
N ILE A 16 5.55 -9.97 5.80
CA ILE A 16 5.63 -11.20 5.01
C ILE A 16 5.11 -10.95 3.58
N GLY A 17 4.00 -10.23 3.45
CA GLY A 17 3.49 -9.77 2.16
C GLY A 17 4.50 -8.95 1.38
N SER A 18 5.15 -7.97 2.02
CA SER A 18 6.17 -7.15 1.37
C SER A 18 7.41 -7.94 0.98
N ILE A 19 7.89 -8.85 1.83
CA ILE A 19 9.05 -9.71 1.55
C ILE A 19 8.74 -10.64 0.37
N THR A 20 7.56 -11.23 0.32
CA THR A 20 7.15 -12.09 -0.81
C THR A 20 7.02 -11.28 -2.11
N TYR A 21 6.49 -10.06 -2.06
CA TYR A 21 6.47 -9.15 -3.21
C TYR A 21 7.88 -8.77 -3.66
N ALA A 22 8.77 -8.45 -2.72
CA ALA A 22 10.16 -8.09 -2.99
C ALA A 22 10.91 -9.27 -3.65
N ARG A 23 10.75 -10.49 -3.15
CA ARG A 23 11.30 -11.71 -3.78
C ARG A 23 10.76 -11.90 -5.20
N ALA A 24 9.46 -11.73 -5.41
CA ALA A 24 8.86 -11.79 -6.74
C ALA A 24 9.41 -10.70 -7.68
N THR A 25 9.71 -9.52 -7.14
CA THR A 25 10.34 -8.43 -7.89
C THR A 25 11.76 -8.78 -8.30
N ALA A 26 12.55 -9.36 -7.40
CA ALA A 26 13.92 -9.77 -7.66
C ALA A 26 14.04 -10.77 -8.82
N ILE A 27 13.09 -11.69 -8.94
CA ILE A 27 13.04 -12.69 -10.02
C ILE A 27 12.22 -12.23 -11.24
N GLY A 28 11.69 -11.00 -11.24
CA GLY A 28 10.92 -10.42 -12.34
C GLY A 28 9.48 -10.92 -12.50
N ALA A 29 8.97 -11.66 -11.52
CA ALA A 29 7.57 -12.09 -11.44
C ALA A 29 6.61 -10.98 -10.95
N ALA A 30 7.14 -9.91 -10.37
CA ALA A 30 6.42 -8.69 -10.01
C ALA A 30 7.19 -7.47 -10.50
N ARG A 31 6.48 -6.37 -10.82
CA ARG A 31 7.09 -5.13 -11.32
C ARG A 31 6.48 -3.93 -10.61
N PRO A 32 6.94 -3.57 -9.41
CA PRO A 32 6.33 -2.48 -8.64
C PRO A 32 6.38 -1.16 -9.41
N ASN A 33 5.32 -0.37 -9.36
CA ASN A 33 5.39 1.03 -9.80
C ASN A 33 6.18 1.83 -8.77
N LEU A 34 7.43 2.20 -9.09
CA LEU A 34 8.33 2.85 -8.14
C LEU A 34 7.77 4.13 -7.51
N VAL A 35 6.90 4.87 -8.20
CA VAL A 35 6.26 6.06 -7.62
C VAL A 35 5.32 5.66 -6.49
N THR A 36 4.37 4.76 -6.75
CA THR A 36 3.45 4.27 -5.70
C THR A 36 4.23 3.68 -4.54
N TRP A 37 5.17 2.78 -4.80
CA TRP A 37 5.87 2.05 -3.75
C TRP A 37 6.78 2.95 -2.90
N THR A 38 7.36 4.00 -3.49
CA THR A 38 8.13 5.01 -2.74
C THR A 38 7.21 5.87 -1.88
N LEU A 39 6.05 6.28 -2.42
CA LEU A 39 5.07 7.04 -1.65
C LEU A 39 4.45 6.20 -0.53
N TRP A 40 4.17 4.92 -0.78
CA TRP A 40 3.74 3.96 0.24
C TRP A 40 4.82 3.65 1.28
N ALA A 41 6.08 3.94 1.03
CA ALA A 41 7.10 3.92 2.08
C ALA A 41 7.07 5.21 2.90
N ALA A 42 6.96 6.36 2.22
CA ALA A 42 7.10 7.68 2.83
C ALA A 42 5.83 8.14 3.59
N VAL A 43 4.65 8.03 2.98
CA VAL A 43 3.39 8.52 3.55
C VAL A 43 3.02 7.79 4.84
N PRO A 44 3.10 6.45 4.94
CA PRO A 44 2.84 5.76 6.19
C PRO A 44 3.93 6.02 7.24
N ALA A 45 5.18 6.30 6.85
CA ALA A 45 6.23 6.71 7.80
C ALA A 45 5.85 8.04 8.48
N VAL A 46 5.37 9.00 7.70
CA VAL A 46 4.86 10.29 8.17
C VAL A 46 3.64 10.09 9.06
N ALA A 47 2.67 9.25 8.64
CA ALA A 47 1.49 8.93 9.44
C ALA A 47 1.85 8.28 10.78
N PHE A 48 2.84 7.37 10.80
CA PHE A 48 3.34 6.74 12.01
C PHE A 48 3.96 7.76 12.97
N LEU A 49 4.79 8.67 12.48
CA LEU A 49 5.35 9.75 13.31
C LEU A 49 4.25 10.65 13.89
N ALA A 50 3.19 10.94 13.12
CA ALA A 50 2.03 11.67 13.61
C ALA A 50 1.29 10.91 14.72
N GLN A 51 1.09 9.60 14.54
CA GLN A 51 0.46 8.72 15.55
C GLN A 51 1.29 8.64 16.84
N LEU A 52 2.63 8.56 16.73
CA LEU A 52 3.54 8.61 17.88
C LEU A 52 3.42 9.94 18.63
N ALA A 53 3.48 11.07 17.91
CA ALA A 53 3.33 12.40 18.51
C ALA A 53 1.96 12.60 19.18
N SER A 54 0.95 11.83 18.75
CA SER A 54 -0.42 11.89 19.27
C SER A 54 -0.71 10.84 20.37
N GLY A 55 0.27 10.03 20.76
CA GLY A 55 0.10 9.03 21.82
C GLY A 55 -0.78 7.83 21.46
N VAL A 56 -0.94 7.49 20.17
CA VAL A 56 -1.83 6.40 19.70
C VAL A 56 -1.45 5.02 20.26
N GLY A 57 -0.17 4.77 20.55
CA GLY A 57 0.29 3.52 21.15
C GLY A 57 0.38 2.36 20.14
N LEU A 58 -0.01 1.15 20.57
CA LEU A 58 0.19 -0.11 19.83
C LEU A 58 -0.40 -0.14 18.40
N PRO A 59 -1.60 0.42 18.11
CA PRO A 59 -2.14 0.43 16.75
C PRO A 59 -1.19 1.04 15.70
N ALA A 60 -0.30 1.96 16.10
CA ALA A 60 0.68 2.59 15.22
C ALA A 60 1.73 1.60 14.66
N VAL A 61 1.92 0.43 15.30
CA VAL A 61 2.85 -0.62 14.82
C VAL A 61 2.46 -1.13 13.43
N MET A 62 1.16 -1.21 13.12
CA MET A 62 0.71 -1.60 11.78
C MET A 62 1.08 -0.53 10.76
N THR A 63 0.88 0.76 11.07
CA THR A 63 1.26 1.89 10.21
C THR A 63 2.77 1.90 9.94
N LEU A 64 3.59 1.60 10.94
CA LEU A 64 5.04 1.44 10.77
C LEU A 64 5.36 0.30 9.79
N SER A 65 4.70 -0.85 9.93
CA SER A 65 4.90 -1.97 8.99
C SER A 65 4.53 -1.59 7.56
N ALA A 66 3.49 -0.76 7.39
CA ALA A 66 3.06 -0.23 6.10
C ALA A 66 4.07 0.75 5.49
N ALA A 67 4.98 1.33 6.28
CA ALA A 67 6.11 2.12 5.77
C ALA A 67 7.32 1.22 5.42
N VAL A 68 7.70 0.35 6.35
CA VAL A 68 8.89 -0.49 6.24
C VAL A 68 8.76 -1.52 5.11
N GLY A 69 7.59 -2.15 4.98
CA GLY A 69 7.33 -3.16 3.96
C GLY A 69 7.55 -2.64 2.53
N PRO A 70 6.88 -1.55 2.11
CA PRO A 70 7.13 -0.90 0.82
C PRO A 70 8.57 -0.42 0.64
N ALA A 71 9.24 0.07 1.69
CA ALA A 71 10.65 0.45 1.60
C ALA A 71 11.55 -0.74 1.20
N ILE A 72 11.29 -1.94 1.73
CA ILE A 72 11.99 -3.18 1.33
C ILE A 72 11.75 -3.47 -0.16
N VAL A 73 10.51 -3.34 -0.64
CA VAL A 73 10.18 -3.56 -2.05
C VAL A 73 10.87 -2.54 -2.94
N VAL A 74 10.92 -1.25 -2.56
CA VAL A 74 11.63 -0.21 -3.29
C VAL A 74 13.13 -0.54 -3.37
N ALA A 75 13.76 -0.92 -2.26
CA ALA A 75 15.19 -1.26 -2.22
C ALA A 75 15.54 -2.40 -3.20
N ILE A 76 14.70 -3.44 -3.27
CA ILE A 76 14.88 -4.52 -4.24
C ILE A 76 14.55 -4.08 -5.66
N ALA A 77 13.52 -3.25 -5.85
CA ALA A 77 13.13 -2.77 -7.17
C ALA A 77 14.21 -1.90 -7.81
N VAL A 78 14.86 -1.01 -7.07
CA VAL A 78 15.90 -0.11 -7.63
C VAL A 78 17.22 -0.82 -7.91
N THR A 79 17.51 -1.92 -7.22
CA THR A 79 18.75 -2.70 -7.40
C THR A 79 18.63 -3.77 -8.48
N THR A 80 17.41 -4.15 -8.88
CA THR A 80 17.16 -5.22 -9.85
C THR A 80 16.84 -4.66 -11.23
N ARG A 81 17.22 -5.38 -12.30
CA ARG A 81 16.93 -4.95 -13.69
C ARG A 81 15.50 -5.26 -14.14
N HIS A 82 14.77 -6.08 -13.38
CA HIS A 82 13.46 -6.63 -13.75
C HIS A 82 12.26 -5.72 -13.40
N SER A 83 12.48 -4.69 -12.58
CA SER A 83 11.44 -3.80 -12.04
C SER A 83 10.97 -2.70 -13.01
N ARG A 84 11.40 -2.71 -14.28
CA ARG A 84 11.22 -1.58 -15.22
C ARG A 84 9.75 -1.41 -15.64
N VAL A 85 9.00 -0.67 -14.84
CA VAL A 85 7.74 -0.03 -15.23
C VAL A 85 8.07 1.32 -15.85
N ARG A 86 7.52 1.63 -17.03
CA ARG A 86 7.65 2.98 -17.61
C ARG A 86 6.82 3.95 -16.80
N LEU A 87 7.48 4.90 -16.15
CA LEU A 87 6.83 6.01 -15.46
C LEU A 87 6.46 7.08 -16.48
N GLY A 88 5.27 7.65 -16.35
CA GLY A 88 4.78 8.74 -17.18
C GLY A 88 4.38 9.96 -16.35
N THR A 89 3.91 10.99 -17.05
CA THR A 89 3.49 12.26 -16.44
C THR A 89 2.42 12.09 -15.35
N PHE A 90 1.54 11.11 -15.52
CA PHE A 90 0.52 10.77 -14.51
C PHE A 90 1.14 10.33 -13.18
N ASP A 91 2.17 9.48 -13.22
CA ASP A 91 2.87 9.01 -12.03
C ASP A 91 3.51 10.19 -11.29
N PHE A 92 4.21 11.07 -12.01
CA PHE A 92 4.84 12.25 -11.42
C PHE A 92 3.82 13.28 -10.90
N ALA A 93 2.66 13.42 -11.54
CA ALA A 93 1.58 14.26 -11.03
C ALA A 93 1.05 13.72 -9.68
N CYS A 94 0.85 12.40 -9.57
CA CYS A 94 0.49 11.76 -8.30
C CYS A 94 1.57 11.99 -7.24
N ALA A 95 2.85 11.87 -7.61
CA ALA A 95 3.97 12.15 -6.70
C ALA A 95 3.97 13.60 -6.21
N GLY A 96 3.74 14.57 -7.10
CA GLY A 96 3.65 15.99 -6.73
C GLY A 96 2.50 16.25 -5.76
N ILE A 97 1.30 15.74 -6.06
CA ILE A 97 0.11 15.94 -5.21
C ILE A 97 0.30 15.29 -3.84
N ALA A 98 0.75 14.03 -3.79
CA ALA A 98 0.99 13.33 -2.53
C ALA A 98 2.12 13.99 -1.72
N GLY A 99 3.19 14.41 -2.39
CA GLY A 99 4.30 15.14 -1.77
C GLY A 99 3.85 16.47 -1.16
N CYS A 100 3.05 17.26 -1.88
CA CYS A 100 2.47 18.50 -1.35
C CYS A 100 1.60 18.24 -0.12
N ALA A 101 0.76 17.20 -0.14
CA ALA A 101 -0.07 16.85 1.01
C ALA A 101 0.76 16.48 2.25
N VAL A 102 1.88 15.77 2.07
CA VAL A 102 2.84 15.45 3.15
C VAL A 102 3.55 16.72 3.67
N LEU A 103 3.95 17.64 2.79
CA LEU A 103 4.63 18.87 3.19
C LEU A 103 3.72 19.84 3.95
N VAL A 104 2.46 19.98 3.51
CA VAL A 104 1.45 20.82 4.17
C VAL A 104 1.19 20.38 5.61
N TRP A 105 1.36 19.08 5.92
CA TRP A 105 1.21 18.57 7.27
C TRP A 105 2.22 19.14 8.28
N GLY A 106 3.44 19.47 7.86
CA GLY A 106 4.49 20.01 8.74
C GLY A 106 4.06 21.27 9.52
N GLY A 107 3.01 21.96 9.08
CA GLY A 107 2.46 23.15 9.75
C GLY A 107 1.12 22.97 10.48
N LEU A 108 0.47 21.79 10.45
CA LEU A 108 -0.96 21.68 10.82
C LEU A 108 -1.27 21.45 12.30
N GLY A 109 -0.29 21.07 13.14
CA GLY A 109 -0.39 21.04 14.61
C GLY A 109 -1.49 20.16 15.25
N LYS A 110 -2.41 19.56 14.46
CA LYS A 110 -3.56 18.79 14.92
C LYS A 110 -3.55 17.38 14.34
N ALA A 111 -3.52 16.39 15.22
CA ALA A 111 -3.42 14.97 14.92
C ALA A 111 -4.49 14.39 13.94
N PRO A 112 -5.78 14.75 13.99
CA PRO A 112 -6.76 14.17 13.07
C PRO A 112 -6.60 14.68 11.62
N ALA A 113 -6.23 15.96 11.45
CA ALA A 113 -5.99 16.53 10.13
C ALA A 113 -4.76 15.89 9.45
N ALA A 114 -3.74 15.57 10.25
CA ALA A 114 -2.55 14.82 9.81
C ALA A 114 -2.91 13.48 9.18
N VAL A 115 -3.73 12.69 9.88
CA VAL A 115 -4.14 11.35 9.45
C VAL A 115 -4.99 11.43 8.19
N LEU A 116 -5.89 12.40 8.09
CA LEU A 116 -6.68 12.61 6.86
C LEU A 116 -5.81 12.98 5.66
N LEU A 117 -4.85 13.89 5.82
CA LEU A 117 -3.93 14.25 4.75
C LEU A 117 -3.04 13.07 4.34
N ALA A 118 -2.58 12.27 5.30
CA ALA A 118 -1.83 11.06 5.00
C ALA A 118 -2.67 10.05 4.21
N ILE A 119 -3.93 9.81 4.61
CA ILE A 119 -4.85 8.93 3.88
C ILE A 119 -5.10 9.45 2.45
N ALA A 120 -5.30 10.76 2.29
CA ALA A 120 -5.49 11.36 0.97
C ALA A 120 -4.23 11.22 0.09
N ALA A 121 -3.05 11.48 0.66
CA ALA A 121 -1.77 11.34 -0.02
C ALA A 121 -1.53 9.88 -0.46
N ASP A 122 -1.79 8.92 0.44
CA ASP A 122 -1.64 7.48 0.14
C ASP A 122 -2.68 7.02 -0.90
N GLY A 123 -3.89 7.55 -0.83
CA GLY A 123 -4.94 7.34 -1.84
C GLY A 123 -4.56 7.84 -3.24
N VAL A 124 -3.88 8.98 -3.33
CA VAL A 124 -3.31 9.48 -4.59
C VAL A 124 -2.13 8.60 -5.04
N ALA A 125 -1.28 8.18 -4.11
CA ALA A 125 -0.16 7.29 -4.36
C ALA A 125 -0.57 5.91 -4.90
N LEU A 126 -1.78 5.44 -4.57
CA LEU A 126 -2.37 4.20 -5.07
C LEU A 126 -2.69 4.24 -6.58
N LEU A 127 -3.02 5.41 -7.15
CA LEU A 127 -3.54 5.53 -8.51
C LEU A 127 -2.61 5.00 -9.62
N PRO A 128 -1.28 5.26 -9.60
CA PRO A 128 -0.37 4.69 -10.58
C PRO A 128 -0.35 3.16 -10.60
N THR A 129 -0.41 2.54 -9.41
CA THR A 129 -0.51 1.09 -9.27
C THR A 129 -1.86 0.57 -9.73
N LEU A 130 -2.97 1.26 -9.48
CA LEU A 130 -4.28 0.89 -10.05
C LEU A 130 -4.27 0.93 -11.58
N LYS A 131 -3.74 2.00 -12.17
CA LYS A 131 -3.59 2.13 -13.63
C LYS A 131 -2.75 0.98 -14.19
N LYS A 132 -1.63 0.65 -13.54
CA LYS A 132 -0.77 -0.45 -13.94
C LYS A 132 -1.46 -1.81 -13.77
N ALA A 133 -2.10 -2.07 -12.63
CA ALA A 133 -2.86 -3.30 -12.38
C ALA A 133 -3.99 -3.49 -13.38
N TRP A 134 -4.59 -2.39 -13.86
CA TRP A 134 -5.54 -2.45 -14.96
C TRP A 134 -4.84 -2.84 -16.27
N ALA A 135 -3.74 -2.20 -16.65
CA ALA A 135 -3.06 -2.47 -17.92
C ALA A 135 -2.37 -3.85 -17.97
N ASP A 136 -1.61 -4.20 -16.93
CA ASP A 136 -0.85 -5.43 -16.77
C ASP A 136 -1.08 -6.04 -15.37
N PRO A 137 -2.23 -6.72 -15.16
CA PRO A 137 -2.55 -7.35 -13.88
C PRO A 137 -1.64 -8.53 -13.53
N SER A 138 -0.87 -9.06 -14.49
CA SER A 138 0.05 -10.18 -14.25
C SER A 138 1.31 -9.73 -13.50
N SER A 139 1.66 -8.44 -13.62
CA SER A 139 2.81 -7.83 -12.95
C SER A 139 2.62 -7.53 -11.45
N GLU A 140 1.43 -7.80 -10.91
CA GLU A 140 1.09 -7.59 -9.50
C GLU A 140 0.98 -8.89 -8.71
N ARG A 141 1.23 -8.86 -7.40
CA ARG A 141 1.06 -10.01 -6.50
C ARG A 141 -0.11 -9.76 -5.56
N ILE A 142 -1.20 -10.52 -5.75
CA ILE A 142 -2.42 -10.41 -4.94
C ILE A 142 -2.12 -10.77 -3.48
N GLU A 143 -1.17 -11.67 -3.26
CA GLU A 143 -0.79 -12.17 -1.94
C GLU A 143 -0.39 -11.04 -0.98
N PHE A 144 0.34 -10.04 -1.46
CA PHE A 144 0.70 -8.86 -0.68
C PHE A 144 -0.55 -8.11 -0.19
N PHE A 145 -1.47 -7.77 -1.11
CA PHE A 145 -2.68 -7.03 -0.76
C PHE A 145 -3.59 -7.81 0.18
N VAL A 146 -3.69 -9.13 0.03
CA VAL A 146 -4.48 -9.99 0.92
C VAL A 146 -3.90 -9.98 2.33
N LEU A 147 -2.59 -10.16 2.48
CA LEU A 147 -1.95 -10.18 3.80
C LEU A 147 -2.05 -8.82 4.50
N VAL A 148 -1.89 -7.72 3.76
CA VAL A 148 -2.10 -6.36 4.29
C VAL A 148 -3.55 -6.13 4.68
N ALA A 149 -4.53 -6.57 3.88
CA ALA A 149 -5.95 -6.45 4.20
C ALA A 149 -6.33 -7.22 5.48
N ILE A 150 -5.82 -8.44 5.64
CA ILE A 150 -6.01 -9.24 6.87
C ILE A 150 -5.39 -8.52 8.06
N GLY A 151 -4.15 -8.01 7.92
CA GLY A 151 -3.49 -7.22 8.95
C GLY A 151 -4.31 -6.00 9.36
N ALA A 152 -4.84 -5.25 8.39
CA ALA A 152 -5.69 -4.10 8.63
C ALA A 152 -6.98 -4.46 9.40
N VAL A 153 -7.64 -5.57 9.06
CA VAL A 153 -8.81 -6.07 9.81
C VAL A 153 -8.43 -6.42 11.25
N ILE A 154 -7.32 -7.13 11.46
CA ILE A 154 -6.84 -7.45 12.81
C ILE A 154 -6.61 -6.15 13.61
N THR A 155 -5.92 -5.16 13.02
CA THR A 155 -5.69 -3.86 13.67
C THR A 155 -7.01 -3.17 14.03
N LEU A 156 -7.99 -3.11 13.12
CA LEU A 156 -9.30 -2.52 13.42
C LEU A 156 -10.01 -3.21 14.60
N LEU A 157 -9.85 -4.53 14.74
CA LEU A 157 -10.42 -5.30 15.85
C LEU A 157 -9.68 -5.07 17.18
N THR A 158 -8.47 -4.49 17.16
CA THR A 158 -7.67 -4.13 18.35
C THR A 158 -7.87 -2.70 18.85
N VAL A 159 -8.47 -1.82 18.03
CA VAL A 159 -8.62 -0.40 18.34
C VAL A 159 -9.41 -0.22 19.64
N GLY A 160 -8.86 0.56 20.57
CA GLY A 160 -9.43 0.78 21.90
C GLY A 160 -10.40 1.95 21.97
N SER A 161 -10.19 2.98 21.14
CA SER A 161 -11.07 4.14 21.03
C SER A 161 -11.42 4.45 19.57
N TRP A 162 -12.60 5.00 19.32
CA TRP A 162 -13.01 5.39 17.97
C TRP A 162 -12.45 6.75 17.53
N ALA A 163 -11.40 7.25 18.20
CA ALA A 163 -10.64 8.39 17.73
C ALA A 163 -10.06 8.11 16.34
N MET A 164 -10.23 9.06 15.42
CA MET A 164 -9.91 8.87 14.00
C MET A 164 -8.46 8.42 13.76
N GLN A 165 -7.54 8.84 14.62
CA GLN A 165 -6.12 8.54 14.52
C GLN A 165 -5.76 7.09 14.85
N GLU A 166 -6.63 6.36 15.56
CA GLU A 166 -6.43 4.95 15.92
C GLU A 166 -6.87 3.99 14.82
N TRP A 167 -7.97 4.30 14.11
CA TRP A 167 -8.59 3.34 13.17
C TRP A 167 -8.53 3.75 11.70
N ALA A 168 -8.54 5.05 11.37
CA ALA A 168 -8.86 5.49 10.01
C ALA A 168 -7.81 5.06 8.99
N PHE A 169 -6.53 5.03 9.36
CA PHE A 169 -5.48 4.56 8.46
C PHE A 169 -5.61 3.06 8.17
N ALA A 170 -5.91 2.23 9.17
CA ALA A 170 -6.15 0.80 8.99
C ALA A 170 -7.40 0.54 8.13
N ALA A 171 -8.49 1.28 8.35
CA ALA A 171 -9.71 1.19 7.53
C ALA A 171 -9.43 1.57 6.07
N TYR A 172 -8.71 2.68 5.84
CA TYR A 172 -8.26 3.06 4.51
C TYR A 172 -7.45 1.95 3.85
N GLN A 173 -6.48 1.37 4.57
CA GLN A 173 -5.58 0.36 4.03
C GLN A 173 -6.32 -0.93 3.65
N PHE A 174 -7.33 -1.34 4.44
CA PHE A 174 -8.23 -2.43 4.08
C PHE A 174 -8.97 -2.13 2.76
N VAL A 175 -9.57 -0.95 2.63
CA VAL A 175 -10.32 -0.55 1.42
C VAL A 175 -9.39 -0.49 0.20
N ALA A 176 -8.23 0.14 0.31
CA ALA A 176 -7.25 0.23 -0.77
C ALA A 176 -6.81 -1.15 -1.26
N CYS A 177 -6.52 -2.07 -0.34
CA CYS A 177 -6.18 -3.45 -0.68
C CYS A 177 -7.35 -4.19 -1.34
N ALA A 178 -8.56 -4.06 -0.81
CA ALA A 178 -9.75 -4.69 -1.39
C ALA A 178 -9.99 -4.23 -2.84
N VAL A 179 -9.82 -2.93 -3.11
CA VAL A 179 -9.94 -2.38 -4.47
C VAL A 179 -8.87 -2.98 -5.40
N LEU A 180 -7.61 -3.05 -4.98
CA LEU A 180 -6.54 -3.63 -5.79
C LEU A 180 -6.74 -5.12 -6.04
N ILE A 181 -7.14 -5.88 -5.02
CA ILE A 181 -7.47 -7.30 -5.16
C ILE A 181 -8.58 -7.46 -6.21
N GLY A 182 -9.66 -6.68 -6.10
CA GLY A 182 -10.78 -6.71 -7.04
C GLY A 182 -10.34 -6.38 -8.48
N VAL A 183 -9.57 -5.31 -8.67
CA VAL A 183 -9.07 -4.90 -10.00
C VAL A 183 -8.20 -5.99 -10.61
N VAL A 184 -7.19 -6.49 -9.88
CA VAL A 184 -6.27 -7.51 -10.39
C VAL A 184 -7.03 -8.80 -10.72
N PHE A 185 -7.95 -9.23 -9.85
CA PHE A 185 -8.73 -10.45 -10.04
C PHE A 185 -9.65 -10.37 -11.28
N VAL A 186 -10.43 -9.30 -11.41
CA VAL A 186 -11.36 -9.10 -12.53
C VAL A 186 -10.58 -9.03 -13.86
N ARG A 187 -9.45 -8.31 -13.87
CA ARG A 187 -8.64 -8.15 -15.08
C ARG A 187 -7.95 -9.46 -15.50
N ARG A 188 -7.45 -10.25 -14.56
CA ARG A 188 -6.88 -11.59 -14.86
C ARG A 188 -7.92 -12.54 -15.48
N ARG A 189 -9.13 -12.59 -14.92
CA ARG A 189 -10.21 -13.43 -15.48
C ARG A 189 -10.54 -13.06 -16.92
N ARG A 190 -10.68 -11.76 -17.21
CA ARG A 190 -10.95 -11.28 -18.59
C ARG A 190 -9.84 -11.65 -19.57
N SER A 191 -8.58 -11.51 -19.18
CA SER A 191 -7.43 -11.88 -20.02
C SER A 191 -7.36 -13.38 -20.32
N LEU A 192 -7.68 -14.24 -19.34
CA LEU A 192 -7.75 -15.69 -19.53
C LEU A 192 -8.89 -16.09 -20.47
N HIS A 193 -10.10 -15.54 -20.27
CA HIS A 193 -11.23 -15.78 -21.16
C HIS A 193 -10.93 -15.35 -22.61
N TRP A 194 -10.33 -14.18 -22.82
CA TRP A 194 -9.97 -13.71 -24.16
C TRP A 194 -8.96 -14.64 -24.86
N SER A 195 -7.96 -15.12 -24.12
CA SER A 195 -6.94 -16.03 -24.65
C SER A 195 -7.50 -17.42 -25.00
N ALA A 196 -8.58 -17.85 -24.34
CA ALA A 196 -9.26 -19.11 -24.63
C ALA A 196 -10.22 -19.01 -25.85
N VAL A 197 -10.78 -17.83 -26.12
CA VAL A 197 -11.77 -17.62 -27.18
C VAL A 197 -11.12 -17.22 -28.52
N VAL A 198 -9.99 -16.52 -28.49
CA VAL A 198 -9.28 -16.09 -29.70
C VAL A 198 -7.95 -16.84 -29.80
N PRO A 199 -7.86 -17.94 -30.58
CA PRO A 199 -6.58 -18.61 -30.78
C PRO A 199 -5.63 -17.65 -31.49
N ARG A 200 -4.43 -17.47 -30.93
CA ARG A 200 -3.37 -16.67 -31.56
C ARG A 200 -3.08 -17.27 -32.93
N ARG A 201 -3.40 -16.55 -34.00
CA ARG A 201 -2.91 -16.89 -35.33
C ARG A 201 -1.39 -16.69 -35.28
N LEU A 202 -0.66 -17.81 -35.36
CA LEU A 202 0.78 -17.86 -35.56
C LEU A 202 1.11 -17.38 -36.98
#